data_AF-A0A922ZTW9-F1
#
_entry.id   AF-A0A922ZTW9-F1
#
_cell.length_a   1.000
_cell.length_b   1.000
_cell.length_c   1.000
_cell.angle_alpha   90.00
_cell.angle_beta   90.00
_cell.angle_gamma   90.00
#
_symmetry.space_group_name_H-M   'P 1'
#
loop_
_entity.id
_entity.type
_entity.pdbx_description
1 polymer ?
#
loop_
_entity_poly.entity_id
_entity_poly.type
_entity_poly.pdbx_seq_one_letter_code
_entity_poly.pdbx_strand_id
1 'polypeptide(L)'
;MFTFENYSAKAFVDYVVEQMKLKDSNPDVKAKIEKEILTTLGRRIIASVVNAMTEENLVKFDIIKATHPEFSDYEAIFALIDEIPLLHEIMIKNVNDLAQELIYDVNRLDEALEKSKSKK
;
A
#
# COMPACT_ATOMS: atom_id res chain seq x y z
N MET A 1 16.24 3.80 -7.40
CA MET A 1 14.84 3.33 -7.32
C MET A 1 14.66 2.85 -5.90
N PHE A 2 13.79 3.49 -5.11
CA PHE A 2 13.54 3.08 -3.73
C PHE A 2 12.68 1.80 -3.75
N THR A 3 13.01 0.84 -2.90
CA THR A 3 12.29 -0.42 -2.75
C THR A 3 12.04 -0.68 -1.27
N PHE A 4 10.80 -1.03 -0.94
CA PHE A 4 10.47 -1.50 0.41
C PHE A 4 10.98 -2.93 0.57
N GLU A 5 11.96 -3.14 1.43
CA GLU A 5 12.42 -4.48 1.85
C GLU A 5 11.57 -5.05 2.98
N ASN A 6 10.97 -4.18 3.80
CA ASN A 6 9.99 -4.51 4.83
C ASN A 6 8.84 -3.51 4.77
N TYR A 7 7.61 -3.97 5.04
CA TYR A 7 6.43 -3.12 5.00
C TYR A 7 6.24 -2.32 6.30
N SER A 8 6.08 -1.00 6.14
CA SER A 8 5.54 -0.12 7.17
C SER A 8 4.58 0.86 6.51
N ALA A 9 3.31 0.83 6.92
CA ALA A 9 2.27 1.72 6.40
C ALA A 9 2.70 3.19 6.50
N LYS A 10 3.33 3.57 7.62
CA LYS A 10 3.83 4.93 7.84
C LYS A 10 4.98 5.25 6.88
N ALA A 11 5.98 4.38 6.75
CA ALA A 11 7.11 4.62 5.87
C ALA A 11 6.68 4.72 4.40
N PHE A 12 5.69 3.90 3.99
CA PHE A 12 5.09 3.97 2.68
C PHE A 12 4.41 5.32 2.42
N VAL A 13 3.55 5.75 3.33
CA VAL A 13 2.84 7.03 3.20
C VAL A 13 3.81 8.20 3.22
N ASP A 14 4.76 8.23 4.15
CA ASP A 14 5.76 9.29 4.24
C ASP A 14 6.54 9.43 2.92
N TYR A 15 6.99 8.30 2.37
CA TYR A 15 7.72 8.25 1.09
C TYR A 15 6.86 8.79 -0.06
N VAL A 16 5.63 8.30 -0.21
CA VAL A 16 4.74 8.76 -1.28
C VAL A 16 4.43 10.26 -1.15
N VAL A 17 4.07 10.73 0.05
CA VAL A 17 3.78 12.15 0.32
C VAL A 17 4.97 13.04 0.02
N GLU A 18 6.19 12.61 0.35
CA GLU A 18 7.43 13.32 0.03
C GLU A 18 7.62 13.44 -1.48
N GLN A 19 7.46 12.35 -2.23
CA GLN A 19 7.57 12.38 -3.69
C GLN A 19 6.47 13.23 -4.35
N MET A 20 5.28 13.27 -3.75
CA MET A 20 4.18 14.13 -4.20
C MET A 20 4.39 15.62 -3.91
N LYS A 21 5.49 16.00 -3.22
CA LYS A 21 5.76 17.38 -2.76
C LYS A 21 4.61 17.96 -1.93
N LEU A 22 3.84 17.10 -1.25
CA LEU A 22 2.69 17.51 -0.45
C LEU A 22 3.07 17.90 1.00
N LYS A 23 4.37 18.02 1.28
CA LYS A 23 4.88 18.27 2.64
C LYS A 23 4.30 19.54 3.27
N ASP A 24 4.13 20.58 2.47
CA ASP A 24 3.62 21.90 2.88
C ASP A 24 2.15 22.13 2.52
N SER A 25 1.43 21.05 2.15
CA SER A 25 0.01 21.13 1.82
C SER A 25 -0.85 21.40 3.05
N ASN A 26 -2.08 21.88 2.82
CA ASN A 26 -3.09 22.00 3.88
C ASN A 26 -3.22 20.66 4.64
N PRO A 27 -3.13 20.66 5.99
CA PRO A 27 -3.16 19.44 6.80
C PRO A 27 -4.37 18.54 6.56
N ASP A 28 -5.56 19.12 6.34
CA ASP A 28 -6.78 18.35 6.10
C ASP A 28 -6.77 17.67 4.73
N VAL A 29 -6.18 18.35 3.73
CA VAL A 29 -6.01 17.78 2.39
C VAL A 29 -4.99 16.65 2.44
N LYS A 30 -3.87 16.87 3.14
CA LYS A 30 -2.84 15.87 3.34
C LYS A 30 -3.41 14.61 4.02
N ALA A 31 -4.11 14.76 5.14
CA ALA A 31 -4.71 13.63 5.86
C ALA A 31 -5.70 12.83 4.99
N LYS A 32 -6.47 13.49 4.13
CA LYS A 32 -7.37 12.82 3.17
C LYS A 32 -6.60 12.00 2.14
N ILE A 33 -5.53 12.58 1.59
CA ILE A 33 -4.68 11.89 0.60
C ILE A 33 -3.99 10.69 1.23
N GLU A 34 -3.40 10.85 2.42
CA GLU A 34 -2.77 9.77 3.17
C GLU A 34 -3.75 8.61 3.43
N LYS A 35 -4.98 8.93 3.83
CA LYS A 35 -6.04 7.93 4.03
C LYS A 35 -6.41 7.20 2.74
N GLU A 36 -6.52 7.91 1.62
CA GLU A 36 -6.87 7.30 0.33
C GLU A 36 -5.74 6.39 -0.18
N ILE A 37 -4.49 6.81 -0.03
CA ILE A 37 -3.30 6.01 -0.36
C ILE A 37 -3.30 4.71 0.44
N LEU A 38 -3.51 4.78 1.76
CA LEU A 38 -3.57 3.59 2.63
C LEU A 38 -4.75 2.68 2.29
N THR A 39 -5.92 3.27 2.00
CA THR A 39 -7.12 2.50 1.64
C THR A 39 -6.91 1.74 0.33
N THR A 40 -6.31 2.40 -0.67
CA THR A 40 -5.97 1.81 -1.96
C THR A 40 -4.95 0.69 -1.81
N LEU A 41 -3.88 0.93 -1.06
CA LEU A 41 -2.86 -0.07 -0.79
C LEU A 41 -3.45 -1.30 -0.07
N GLY A 42 -4.19 -1.07 1.01
CA GLY A 42 -4.79 -2.15 1.79
C GLY A 42 -5.67 -3.05 0.92
N ARG A 43 -6.59 -2.46 0.15
CA ARG A 43 -7.47 -3.20 -0.77
C ARG A 43 -6.68 -4.03 -1.79
N ARG A 44 -5.61 -3.45 -2.35
CA ARG A 44 -4.76 -4.11 -3.33
C ARG A 44 -4.00 -5.29 -2.75
N ILE A 45 -3.41 -5.11 -1.55
CA ILE A 45 -2.72 -6.20 -0.83
C ILE A 45 -3.71 -7.33 -0.54
N ILE A 46 -4.86 -7.02 0.07
CA ILE A 46 -5.86 -8.02 0.46
C ILE A 46 -6.34 -8.80 -0.77
N ALA A 47 -6.73 -8.11 -1.84
CA ALA A 47 -7.18 -8.77 -3.06
C ALA A 47 -6.10 -9.69 -3.64
N SER A 48 -4.85 -9.22 -3.69
CA SER A 48 -3.73 -10.00 -4.24
C SER A 48 -3.39 -11.22 -3.39
N VAL A 49 -3.42 -11.06 -2.07
CA VAL A 49 -3.13 -12.13 -1.11
C VAL A 49 -4.22 -13.18 -1.15
N VAL A 50 -5.49 -12.78 -1.04
CA VAL A 50 -6.64 -13.71 -1.10
C VAL A 50 -6.63 -14.51 -2.41
N ASN A 51 -6.36 -13.85 -3.54
CA ASN A 51 -6.26 -14.54 -4.83
C ASN A 51 -5.09 -15.53 -4.93
N ALA A 52 -4.06 -15.37 -4.12
CA ALA A 52 -2.89 -16.23 -4.07
C ALA A 52 -2.95 -17.28 -2.96
N MET A 53 -3.97 -17.26 -2.11
CA MET A 53 -4.12 -18.24 -1.04
C MET A 53 -4.42 -19.62 -1.62
N THR A 54 -3.69 -20.62 -1.11
CA THR A 54 -3.99 -22.03 -1.32
C THR A 54 -5.00 -22.51 -0.27
N GLU A 55 -5.52 -23.73 -0.43
CA GLU A 55 -6.34 -24.37 0.61
C GLU A 55 -5.58 -24.52 1.94
N GLU A 56 -4.28 -24.80 1.90
CA GLU A 56 -3.45 -24.85 3.11
C GLU A 56 -3.39 -23.49 3.82
N ASN A 57 -3.30 -22.40 3.06
CA ASN A 57 -3.28 -21.05 3.62
C ASN A 57 -4.63 -20.69 4.26
N LEU A 58 -5.75 -21.17 3.70
CA LEU A 58 -7.08 -20.99 4.29
C LEU A 58 -7.21 -21.73 5.62
N VAL A 59 -6.68 -22.95 5.73
CA VAL A 59 -6.65 -23.68 7.01
C VAL A 59 -5.82 -22.94 8.06
N LYS A 60 -4.65 -22.39 7.68
CA LYS A 60 -3.84 -21.57 8.59
C LYS A 60 -4.55 -20.29 9.01
N PHE A 61 -5.25 -19.64 8.09
CA PHE A 61 -6.09 -18.47 8.39
C PHE A 61 -7.16 -18.79 9.44
N ASP A 62 -7.88 -19.91 9.28
CA ASP A 62 -8.89 -20.34 10.24
C ASP A 62 -8.27 -20.66 11.62
N ILE A 63 -7.07 -21.26 11.64
CA ILE A 63 -6.32 -21.49 12.89
C ILE A 63 -5.97 -20.16 13.56
N ILE A 64 -5.42 -19.19 12.83
CA ILE A 64 -5.08 -17.86 13.35
C ILE A 64 -6.33 -17.20 13.95
N LYS A 65 -7.48 -17.27 13.28
CA LYS A 65 -8.74 -16.72 13.80
C LYS A 65 -9.24 -17.44 15.04
N ALA A 66 -9.05 -18.75 15.13
CA ALA A 66 -9.44 -19.53 16.29
C ALA A 66 -8.53 -19.24 17.50
N THR A 67 -7.23 -19.00 17.28
CA THR A 67 -6.26 -18.70 18.35
C THR A 67 -6.29 -17.23 18.77
N HIS A 68 -6.72 -16.33 17.87
CA HIS A 68 -6.85 -14.89 18.10
C HIS A 68 -8.27 -14.41 17.77
N PRO A 69 -9.28 -14.74 18.60
CA PRO A 69 -10.67 -14.35 18.34
C PRO A 69 -10.91 -12.84 18.36
N GLU A 70 -9.97 -12.06 18.89
CA GLU A 70 -9.97 -10.60 18.85
C GLU A 70 -9.55 -10.02 17.50
N PHE A 71 -8.87 -10.80 16.65
CA PHE A 71 -8.46 -10.33 15.33
C PHE A 71 -9.66 -10.19 14.41
N SER A 72 -9.74 -9.03 13.77
CA SER A 72 -10.51 -8.87 12.55
C SER A 72 -9.96 -9.74 11.42
N ASP A 73 -10.76 -9.99 10.38
CA ASP A 73 -10.30 -10.71 9.19
C ASP A 73 -9.05 -10.07 8.56
N TYR A 74 -8.95 -8.74 8.64
CA TYR A 74 -7.78 -8.01 8.14
C TYR A 74 -6.54 -8.31 8.97
N GLU A 75 -6.64 -8.24 10.30
CA GLU A 75 -5.51 -8.55 11.20
C GLU A 75 -5.06 -10.00 11.04
N ALA A 76 -6.00 -10.94 10.91
CA ALA A 76 -5.69 -12.33 10.65
C ALA A 76 -5.01 -12.54 9.28
N ILE A 77 -5.41 -11.82 8.23
CA ILE A 77 -4.72 -11.84 6.93
C ILE A 77 -3.28 -11.32 7.07
N PHE A 78 -3.05 -10.21 7.78
CA PHE A 78 -1.70 -9.68 7.97
C PHE A 78 -0.81 -10.62 8.78
N ALA A 79 -1.35 -11.24 9.83
CA ALA A 79 -0.62 -12.28 10.57
C ALA A 79 -0.25 -13.48 9.66
N LEU A 80 -1.17 -13.91 8.80
CA LEU A 80 -0.91 -14.98 7.83
C LEU A 80 0.18 -14.59 6.82
N ILE A 81 0.17 -13.35 6.33
CA ILE A 81 1.17 -12.84 5.38
C ILE A 81 2.58 -12.97 5.97
N ASP A 82 2.75 -12.65 7.25
CA ASP A 82 4.05 -12.72 7.93
C ASP A 82 4.57 -14.15 8.09
N GLU A 83 3.69 -15.15 8.15
CA GLU A 83 4.07 -16.56 8.25
C GLU A 83 4.37 -17.22 6.90
N ILE A 84 3.90 -16.65 5.79
CA ILE A 84 3.96 -17.28 4.47
C ILE A 84 4.81 -16.43 3.51
N PRO A 85 6.07 -16.85 3.22
CA PRO A 85 7.01 -16.06 2.42
C PRO A 85 6.45 -15.59 1.07
N LEU A 86 5.71 -16.45 0.35
CA LEU A 86 5.10 -16.09 -0.93
C LEU A 86 4.06 -14.98 -0.79
N LEU A 87 3.24 -15.01 0.27
CA LEU A 87 2.23 -13.96 0.51
C LEU A 87 2.92 -12.65 0.92
N HIS A 88 4.01 -12.73 1.69
CA HIS A 88 4.84 -11.58 2.02
C HIS A 88 5.45 -10.93 0.77
N GLU A 89 6.02 -11.72 -0.14
CA GLU A 89 6.55 -11.23 -1.42
C GLU A 89 5.45 -10.55 -2.26
N ILE A 90 4.25 -11.11 -2.30
CA ILE A 90 3.10 -10.51 -2.99
C ILE A 90 2.70 -9.17 -2.35
N MET A 91 2.69 -9.08 -1.02
CA MET A 91 2.43 -7.83 -0.31
C MET A 91 3.49 -6.78 -0.69
N ILE A 92 4.76 -7.11 -0.56
CA ILE A 92 5.88 -6.20 -0.86
C ILE A 92 5.85 -5.77 -2.33
N LYS A 93 5.53 -6.66 -3.26
CA LYS A 93 5.35 -6.30 -4.67
C LYS A 93 4.27 -5.25 -4.84
N ASN A 94 3.10 -5.43 -4.23
CA ASN A 94 1.99 -4.47 -4.34
C ASN A 94 2.31 -3.10 -3.71
N VAL A 95 3.07 -3.08 -2.61
CA VAL A 95 3.60 -1.84 -2.02
C VAL A 95 4.51 -1.12 -3.02
N ASN A 96 5.47 -1.83 -3.61
CA ASN A 96 6.41 -1.25 -4.57
C ASN A 96 5.73 -0.81 -5.88
N ASP A 97 4.81 -1.62 -6.42
CA ASP A 97 4.06 -1.28 -7.64
C ASP A 97 3.23 0.00 -7.42
N LEU A 98 2.46 0.08 -6.32
CA LEU A 98 1.63 1.25 -6.06
C LEU A 98 2.48 2.51 -5.82
N ALA A 99 3.62 2.39 -5.13
CA ALA A 99 4.55 3.51 -4.99
C ALA A 99 4.99 4.04 -6.36
N GLN A 100 5.37 3.15 -7.28
CA GLN A 100 5.82 3.53 -8.62
C GLN A 100 4.70 4.17 -9.45
N GLU A 101 3.50 3.60 -9.41
CA GLU A 101 2.32 4.14 -10.10
C GLU A 101 2.00 5.56 -9.64
N LEU A 102 1.94 5.78 -8.32
CA LEU A 102 1.64 7.11 -7.76
C LEU A 102 2.71 8.15 -8.11
N ILE A 103 4.00 7.78 -8.03
CA ILE A 103 5.10 8.69 -8.39
C ILE A 103 5.07 9.02 -9.89
N TYR A 104 4.81 8.02 -10.73
CA TYR A 104 4.71 8.22 -12.17
C TYR A 104 3.58 9.18 -12.53
N ASP A 105 2.40 9.01 -11.93
CA ASP A 105 1.25 9.87 -12.16
C ASP A 105 1.51 11.32 -11.72
N VAL A 106 2.17 11.52 -10.59
CA VAL A 106 2.57 12.85 -10.09
C VAL A 106 3.52 13.53 -11.06
N ASN A 107 4.57 12.84 -11.51
CA ASN A 107 5.55 13.40 -12.44
C ASN A 107 4.89 13.82 -13.75
N ARG A 108 3.93 13.03 -14.25
CA ARG A 108 3.18 13.38 -15.46
C ARG A 108 2.29 14.61 -15.28
N LEU A 109 1.67 14.76 -14.12
CA LEU A 109 0.86 15.94 -13.81
C LEU A 109 1.72 17.19 -13.73
N ASP A 110 2.89 17.12 -13.08
CA ASP A 110 3.86 18.22 -13.00
C ASP A 110 4.30 18.66 -14.41
N GLU A 111 4.70 17.73 -15.28
CA GLU A 111 5.09 18.04 -16.66
C GLU A 111 3.96 18.67 -17.49
N ALA A 112 2.73 18.19 -17.32
CA ALA A 112 1.56 18.74 -18.01
C ALA A 112 1.28 20.17 -17.56
N LEU A 113 1.42 20.45 -16.26
CA LEU A 113 1.25 21.78 -15.68
C LEU A 113 2.32 22.74 -16.18
N GLU A 114 3.59 22.35 -16.22
CA GLU A 114 4.67 23.17 -16.77
C GLU A 114 4.45 23.52 -18.25
N LYS A 115 4.09 22.52 -19.08
CA LYS A 115 3.76 22.72 -20.49
C LYS A 115 2.58 23.67 -20.69
N SER A 116 1.59 23.67 -19.79
CA SER A 116 0.45 24.59 -19.85
C SER A 116 0.80 26.03 -19.45
N LYS A 117 1.73 26.22 -18.52
CA LYS A 117 2.22 27.54 -18.09
C LYS A 117 3.11 28.19 -19.15
N SER A 118 3.89 27.39 -19.89
CA SER A 118 4.73 27.86 -21.01
C SER A 118 3.95 28.32 -22.25
N LYS A 119 2.64 28.08 -22.32
CA LYS A 119 1.77 28.48 -23.45
C LYS A 119 0.95 29.76 -23.19
N LYS A 120 1.20 30.45 -22.07
CA LYS A 120 0.65 31.78 -21.75
C LYS A 120 1.75 32.81 -21.80
#